data_AF-A0A6A5UL78-F1
#
_entry.id   AF-A0A6A5UL78-F1
#
_cell.length_a   1.000
_cell.length_b   1.000
_cell.length_c   1.000
_cell.angle_alpha   90.00
_cell.angle_beta   90.00
_cell.angle_gamma   90.00
#
_symmetry.space_group_name_H-M   'P 1'
#
loop_
_entity.id
_entity.type
_entity.pdbx_description
1 polymer ?
#
loop_
_entity_poly.entity_id
_entity_poly.type
_entity_poly.pdbx_seq_one_letter_code
_entity_poly.pdbx_strand_id
1 'polypeptide(L)'
;MAAAALYDDTRKDWCSKRRAILEAHGENDTTIPYAGGHTNSGGDVPNVAEWVGWWAERIGVEDGAEETQHQGYERVAYKGDDGKVVVEHYKVSDLGHCWPSSTGGGNSDGSRGYCGDHSWILRRWCWSSLGSGIWIMRRRMSKLVALGVVKWATLNMAW
;
A
#
# COMPACT_ATOMS: atom_id res chain seq x y z
N MET A 1 7.38 5.90 8.66
CA MET A 1 6.48 4.80 8.32
C MET A 1 7.32 3.86 7.50
N ALA A 2 7.43 2.62 7.96
CA ALA A 2 8.17 1.56 7.30
C ALA A 2 7.21 0.47 6.85
N ALA A 3 7.71 -0.46 6.03
CA ALA A 3 6.96 -1.65 5.64
C ALA A 3 6.60 -2.50 6.89
N ALA A 4 5.51 -3.25 6.81
CA ALA A 4 5.01 -4.04 7.94
C ALA A 4 6.00 -5.17 8.28
N ALA A 5 6.22 -5.42 9.58
CA ALA A 5 7.22 -6.39 10.04
C ALA A 5 6.68 -7.83 10.21
N LEU A 6 5.35 -8.03 10.15
CA LEU A 6 4.63 -9.31 9.99
C LEU A 6 5.00 -10.52 10.90
N TYR A 7 5.80 -10.34 11.96
CA TYR A 7 6.32 -11.42 12.81
C TYR A 7 5.26 -12.33 13.47
N ASP A 8 4.09 -11.77 13.82
CA ASP A 8 3.04 -12.51 14.54
C ASP A 8 1.98 -13.13 13.60
N ASP A 9 2.13 -13.00 12.29
CA ASP A 9 1.14 -13.49 11.32
C ASP A 9 1.81 -14.31 10.21
N THR A 10 2.58 -15.32 10.62
CA THR A 10 3.34 -16.23 9.73
C THR A 10 2.54 -17.44 9.25
N ARG A 11 1.26 -17.55 9.64
CA ARG A 11 0.37 -18.66 9.25
C ARG A 11 -1.04 -18.16 9.04
N LYS A 12 -1.68 -18.55 7.93
CA LYS A 12 -3.06 -18.21 7.58
C LYS A 12 -4.04 -18.36 8.75
N ASP A 13 -4.00 -19.50 9.45
CA ASP A 13 -5.00 -19.89 10.46
C ASP A 13 -4.87 -19.19 11.81
N TRP A 14 -3.83 -18.40 12.04
CA TRP A 14 -3.59 -17.80 13.36
C TRP A 14 -4.50 -16.60 13.65
N CYS A 15 -4.98 -15.91 12.62
CA CYS A 15 -5.86 -14.75 12.75
C CYS A 15 -7.20 -14.99 12.07
N SER A 16 -8.29 -14.96 12.86
CA SER A 16 -9.67 -15.11 12.37
C SER A 16 -10.34 -13.78 11.98
N LYS A 17 -9.61 -12.67 11.99
CA LYS A 17 -10.16 -11.34 11.69
C LYS A 17 -10.31 -11.16 10.18
N ARG A 18 -11.45 -10.60 9.78
CA ARG A 18 -11.74 -10.17 8.41
C ARG A 18 -11.63 -8.66 8.34
N ARG A 19 -10.69 -8.13 7.57
CA ARG A 19 -10.54 -6.69 7.34
C ARG A 19 -10.01 -6.44 5.94
N ALA A 20 -10.50 -5.38 5.30
CA ALA A 20 -9.88 -4.86 4.11
C ALA A 20 -8.49 -4.31 4.45
N ILE A 21 -7.50 -4.56 3.61
CA ILE A 21 -6.12 -4.11 3.82
C ILE A 21 -5.55 -3.46 2.57
N LEU A 22 -4.65 -2.51 2.81
CA LEU A 22 -3.75 -1.95 1.81
C LEU A 22 -2.32 -2.22 2.29
N GLU A 23 -1.56 -2.96 1.50
CA GLU A 23 -0.16 -3.28 1.75
C GLU A 23 0.70 -2.60 0.68
N ALA A 24 1.86 -2.09 1.10
CA ALA A 24 2.92 -1.76 0.18
C ALA A 24 4.27 -2.15 0.77
N HIS A 25 5.10 -2.82 -0.03
CA HIS A 25 6.37 -3.38 0.41
C HIS A 25 7.47 -3.17 -0.63
N GLY A 26 8.68 -2.97 -0.13
CA GLY A 26 9.87 -2.88 -0.97
C GLY A 26 10.43 -4.26 -1.34
N GLU A 27 10.73 -4.47 -2.61
CA GLU A 27 11.41 -5.69 -3.06
C GLU A 27 12.86 -5.76 -2.54
N ASN A 28 13.49 -4.60 -2.32
CA ASN A 28 14.85 -4.48 -1.77
C ASN A 28 14.86 -4.30 -0.24
N ASP A 29 13.76 -4.59 0.45
CA ASP A 29 13.73 -4.57 1.91
C ASP A 29 14.63 -5.69 2.46
N THR A 30 15.72 -5.29 3.13
CA THR A 30 16.69 -6.20 3.77
C THR A 30 16.44 -6.36 5.26
N THR A 31 15.52 -5.59 5.84
CA THR A 31 15.11 -5.70 7.25
C THR A 31 13.98 -6.71 7.39
N ILE A 32 12.97 -6.60 6.52
CA ILE A 32 11.84 -7.52 6.39
C ILE A 32 11.79 -7.97 4.93
N PRO A 33 12.42 -9.11 4.57
CA PRO A 33 12.48 -9.53 3.18
C PRO A 33 11.10 -9.80 2.58
N TYR A 34 10.85 -9.26 1.39
CA TYR A 34 9.60 -9.51 0.65
C TYR A 34 9.30 -11.01 0.48
N ALA A 35 10.34 -11.79 0.21
CA ALA A 35 10.25 -13.24 0.01
C ALA A 35 9.92 -14.02 1.30
N GLY A 36 9.95 -13.38 2.47
CA GLY A 36 9.83 -14.01 3.76
C GLY A 36 11.13 -14.62 4.28
N GLY A 37 11.03 -15.38 5.37
CA GLY A 37 12.13 -16.14 5.98
C GLY A 37 12.53 -15.63 7.36
N HIS A 38 13.63 -16.18 7.88
CA HIS A 38 14.14 -15.78 9.19
C HIS A 38 14.86 -14.42 9.12
N THR A 39 14.43 -13.46 9.92
CA THR A 39 15.12 -12.16 10.04
C THR A 39 15.97 -12.13 11.30
N ASN A 40 17.09 -11.39 11.23
CA ASN A 40 17.94 -11.14 12.40
C ASN A 40 17.29 -10.20 13.44
N SER A 41 16.11 -9.66 13.14
CA SER A 41 15.50 -8.53 13.86
C SER A 41 14.26 -8.92 14.66
N GLY A 42 13.72 -10.13 14.48
CA GLY A 42 12.48 -10.52 15.16
C GLY A 42 11.97 -11.95 14.93
N GLY A 43 12.66 -12.77 14.13
CA GLY A 43 12.27 -14.15 13.85
C GLY A 43 11.71 -14.32 12.44
N ASP A 44 10.87 -15.33 12.26
CA ASP A 44 10.34 -15.69 10.94
C ASP A 44 9.27 -14.69 10.49
N VAL A 45 9.30 -14.34 9.20
CA VAL A 45 8.27 -13.53 8.53
C VAL A 45 7.73 -14.29 7.31
N PRO A 46 6.43 -14.15 6.98
CA PRO A 46 5.86 -14.82 5.81
C PRO A 46 6.35 -14.18 4.52
N ASN A 47 6.18 -14.89 3.41
CA ASN A 47 6.23 -14.24 2.10
C ASN A 47 5.11 -13.20 2.01
N VAL A 48 5.43 -11.96 1.64
CA VAL A 48 4.47 -10.86 1.66
C VAL A 48 3.33 -11.09 0.67
N ALA A 49 3.62 -11.63 -0.51
CA ALA A 49 2.59 -11.92 -1.52
C ALA A 49 1.61 -13.00 -1.02
N GLU A 50 2.13 -14.04 -0.37
CA GLU A 50 1.33 -15.11 0.23
C GLU A 50 0.49 -14.56 1.40
N TRP A 51 1.09 -13.74 2.27
CA TRP A 51 0.39 -13.10 3.38
C TRP A 51 -0.76 -12.21 2.93
N VAL A 52 -0.58 -11.45 1.85
CA VAL A 52 -1.66 -10.68 1.21
C VAL A 52 -2.78 -11.61 0.72
N GLY A 53 -2.44 -12.75 0.11
CA GLY A 53 -3.40 -13.79 -0.28
C GLY A 53 -4.23 -14.28 0.91
N TRP A 54 -3.60 -14.53 2.06
CA TRP A 54 -4.32 -14.96 3.27
C TRP A 54 -5.37 -13.95 3.73
N TRP A 55 -5.14 -12.65 3.55
CA TRP A 55 -6.15 -11.63 3.87
C TRP A 55 -7.34 -11.68 2.93
N ALA A 56 -7.14 -11.97 1.65
CA ALA A 56 -8.23 -12.17 0.71
C ALA A 56 -9.06 -13.40 1.10
N GLU A 57 -8.39 -14.52 1.39
CA GLU A 57 -9.02 -15.77 1.81
C GLU A 57 -9.80 -15.60 3.13
N ARG A 58 -9.26 -14.84 4.11
CA ARG A 58 -9.96 -14.54 5.36
C ARG A 58 -11.29 -13.83 5.11
N ILE A 59 -11.36 -12.93 4.13
CA ILE A 59 -12.57 -12.19 3.75
C ILE A 59 -13.52 -13.06 2.91
N GLY A 60 -13.06 -14.20 2.39
CA GLY A 60 -13.84 -15.11 1.55
C GLY A 60 -13.59 -14.94 0.05
N VAL A 61 -12.47 -14.32 -0.34
CA VAL A 61 -12.04 -14.22 -1.74
C VAL A 61 -10.92 -15.23 -1.96
N GLU A 62 -11.26 -16.38 -2.56
CA GLU A 62 -10.31 -17.51 -2.71
C GLU A 62 -9.57 -17.50 -4.06
N ASP A 63 -10.10 -16.84 -5.09
CA ASP A 63 -9.52 -16.77 -6.43
C ASP A 63 -9.77 -15.40 -7.09
N GLY A 64 -8.97 -15.07 -8.11
CA GLY A 64 -9.25 -13.92 -8.99
C GLY A 64 -8.52 -12.63 -8.63
N ALA A 65 -7.26 -12.73 -8.16
CA ALA A 65 -6.40 -11.57 -8.04
C ALA A 65 -6.23 -10.86 -9.40
N GLU A 66 -6.45 -9.54 -9.41
CA GLU A 66 -6.09 -8.67 -10.52
C GLU A 66 -4.63 -8.24 -10.35
N GLU A 67 -3.75 -8.84 -11.14
CA GLU A 67 -2.34 -8.48 -11.19
C GLU A 67 -2.09 -7.46 -12.31
N THR A 68 -1.41 -6.37 -11.97
CA THR A 68 -1.01 -5.35 -12.94
C THR A 68 0.45 -5.00 -12.76
N GLN A 69 1.22 -5.22 -13.81
CA GLN A 69 2.62 -4.82 -13.88
C GLN A 69 2.77 -3.38 -14.37
N HIS A 70 3.61 -2.62 -13.70
CA HIS A 70 3.95 -1.26 -14.06
C HIS A 70 5.46 -1.04 -13.98
N GLN A 71 5.94 0.03 -14.58
CA GLN A 71 7.35 0.39 -14.45
C GLN A 71 7.66 0.77 -12.99
N GLY A 72 8.45 -0.07 -12.31
CA GLY A 72 8.91 0.15 -10.94
C GLY A 72 8.06 -0.47 -9.84
N TYR A 73 6.92 -1.10 -10.16
CA TYR A 73 6.11 -1.82 -9.17
C TYR A 73 5.11 -2.78 -9.80
N GLU A 74 4.68 -3.73 -8.99
CA GLU A 74 3.61 -4.67 -9.27
C GLU A 74 2.44 -4.39 -8.32
N ARG A 75 1.22 -4.42 -8.86
CA ARG A 75 -0.01 -4.29 -8.08
C ARG A 75 -0.77 -5.60 -8.10
N VAL A 76 -1.24 -6.04 -6.94
CA VAL A 76 -2.15 -7.17 -6.79
C VAL A 76 -3.41 -6.68 -6.07
N ALA A 77 -4.59 -6.99 -6.60
CA ALA A 77 -5.85 -6.56 -5.99
C ALA A 77 -6.89 -7.68 -5.99
N TYR A 78 -7.55 -7.89 -4.86
CA TYR A 78 -8.66 -8.81 -4.69
C TYR A 78 -9.96 -8.04 -4.52
N LYS A 79 -10.98 -8.46 -5.25
CA LYS A 79 -12.32 -7.84 -5.21
C LYS A 79 -13.27 -8.73 -4.42
N GLY A 80 -14.08 -8.11 -3.57
CA GLY A 80 -15.19 -8.79 -2.91
C GLY A 80 -16.37 -9.00 -3.88
N ASP A 81 -17.42 -9.66 -3.40
CA ASP A 81 -18.63 -9.97 -4.18
C ASP A 81 -19.32 -8.73 -4.77
N ASP A 82 -19.17 -7.56 -4.14
CA ASP A 82 -19.70 -6.28 -4.62
C ASP A 82 -18.82 -5.61 -5.70
N GLY A 83 -17.77 -6.30 -6.14
CA GLY A 83 -16.80 -5.83 -7.13
C GLY A 83 -15.81 -4.80 -6.61
N LYS A 84 -15.86 -4.42 -5.33
CA LYS A 84 -14.92 -3.45 -4.74
C LYS A 84 -13.63 -4.14 -4.33
N VAL A 85 -12.52 -3.42 -4.46
CA VAL A 85 -11.22 -3.89 -3.98
C VAL A 85 -11.23 -3.91 -2.45
N VAL A 86 -10.97 -5.09 -1.88
CA VAL A 86 -10.94 -5.32 -0.42
C VAL A 86 -9.53 -5.62 0.08
N VAL A 87 -8.67 -6.18 -0.77
CA VAL A 87 -7.25 -6.35 -0.49
C VAL A 87 -6.47 -5.80 -1.65
N GLU A 88 -5.50 -4.94 -1.36
CA GLU A 88 -4.66 -4.32 -2.37
C GLU A 88 -3.21 -4.29 -1.91
N HIS A 89 -2.31 -4.64 -2.81
CA HIS A 89 -0.90 -4.81 -2.54
C HIS A 89 -0.06 -4.15 -3.61
N TYR A 90 1.04 -3.54 -3.19
CA TYR A 90 2.01 -2.89 -4.05
C TYR A 90 3.43 -3.37 -3.73
N LYS A 91 4.02 -4.18 -4.60
CA LYS A 91 5.43 -4.57 -4.55
C LYS A 91 6.26 -3.55 -5.32
N VAL A 92 7.14 -2.81 -4.66
CA VAL A 92 7.92 -1.71 -5.25
C VAL A 92 9.37 -2.14 -5.45
N SER A 93 9.84 -2.18 -6.69
CA SER A 93 11.07 -2.90 -7.05
C SER A 93 12.36 -2.30 -6.50
N ASP A 94 12.44 -0.98 -6.35
CA ASP A 94 13.63 -0.26 -5.89
C ASP A 94 13.54 0.22 -4.43
N LEU A 95 12.41 -0.02 -3.76
CA LEU A 95 12.18 0.42 -2.39
C LEU A 95 12.78 -0.57 -1.38
N GLY A 96 13.42 -0.06 -0.33
CA GLY A 96 13.87 -0.85 0.83
C GLY A 96 12.86 -0.88 1.98
N HIS A 97 13.35 -0.90 3.22
CA HIS A 97 12.50 -0.90 4.44
C HIS A 97 11.83 0.45 4.71
N CYS A 98 10.83 0.79 3.88
CA CYS A 98 10.21 2.11 3.85
C CYS A 98 8.74 2.02 3.44
N TRP A 99 7.94 2.97 3.91
CA TRP A 99 6.62 3.21 3.32
C TRP A 99 6.75 4.10 2.07
N PRO A 100 5.99 3.84 0.99
CA PRO A 100 6.00 4.66 -0.22
C PRO A 100 5.34 6.03 0.02
N SER A 101 6.04 6.94 0.70
CA SER A 101 5.57 8.29 1.04
C SER A 101 6.19 9.35 0.12
N SER A 102 5.48 10.47 -0.06
CA SER A 102 6.08 11.65 -0.70
C SER A 102 6.93 12.33 0.34
N THR A 103 8.18 12.59 -0.01
CA THR A 103 9.18 13.37 0.71
C THR A 103 9.60 12.83 2.08
N GLY A 104 10.90 12.58 2.22
CA GLY A 104 11.60 12.18 3.45
C GLY A 104 11.63 13.23 4.57
N GLY A 105 10.63 14.10 4.65
CA GLY A 105 10.60 15.23 5.59
C GLY A 105 9.66 15.08 6.79
N GLY A 106 8.83 14.03 6.85
CA GLY A 106 7.81 13.89 7.88
C GLY A 106 7.83 12.58 8.68
N ASN A 107 8.67 11.63 8.29
CA ASN A 107 8.86 10.39 9.03
C ASN A 107 10.36 10.10 9.19
N SER A 108 10.75 9.57 10.35
CA SER A 108 12.15 9.26 10.67
C SER A 108 12.80 8.28 9.69
N ASP A 109 11.98 7.54 8.94
CA ASP A 109 12.43 6.46 8.06
C ASP A 109 12.73 6.98 6.65
N GLY A 110 12.03 8.02 6.16
CA GLY A 110 12.12 8.50 4.78
C GLY A 110 13.36 9.31 4.44
N SER A 111 14.24 9.59 5.41
CA SER A 111 15.53 10.25 5.20
C SER A 111 16.65 9.26 4.81
N ARG A 112 16.36 7.96 4.81
CA ARG A 112 17.34 6.92 4.48
C ARG A 112 17.50 6.79 2.96
N GLY A 113 18.71 6.56 2.49
CA GLY A 113 19.04 6.53 1.04
C GLY A 113 18.33 5.45 0.23
N TYR A 114 17.74 4.45 0.90
CA TYR A 114 16.93 3.39 0.29
C TYR A 114 15.42 3.67 0.33
N CYS A 115 15.01 4.84 0.83
CA CYS A 115 13.63 5.34 0.78
C CYS A 115 13.52 6.38 -0.35
N GLY A 116 13.14 5.93 -1.55
CA GLY A 116 12.77 6.81 -2.67
C GLY A 116 11.38 7.43 -2.49
N ASP A 117 11.05 8.45 -3.29
CA ASP A 117 9.67 8.95 -3.39
C ASP A 117 8.84 8.01 -4.29
N HIS A 118 8.00 7.19 -3.64
CA HIS A 118 7.03 6.32 -4.31
C HIS A 118 5.57 6.74 -4.05
N SER A 119 5.36 8.00 -3.66
CA SER A 119 4.02 8.53 -3.32
C SER A 119 2.99 8.48 -4.44
N TRP A 120 3.48 8.39 -5.68
CA TRP A 120 2.66 8.29 -6.87
C TRP A 120 1.80 7.01 -6.87
N ILE A 121 2.23 5.95 -6.16
CA ILE A 121 1.43 4.75 -5.92
C ILE A 121 0.20 5.10 -5.05
N LEU A 122 0.40 5.82 -3.95
CA LEU A 122 -0.68 6.28 -3.07
C LEU A 122 -1.61 7.28 -3.76
N ARG A 123 -1.08 8.14 -4.63
CA ARG A 123 -1.89 9.06 -5.45
C ARG A 123 -2.77 8.28 -6.43
N ARG A 124 -2.24 7.22 -7.04
CA ARG A 124 -3.00 6.35 -7.93
C ARG A 124 -4.10 5.60 -7.20
N TRP A 125 -3.78 5.06 -6.02
CA TRP A 125 -4.76 4.44 -5.13
C TRP A 125 -5.90 5.39 -4.77
N CYS A 126 -5.57 6.62 -4.35
CA CYS A 126 -6.54 7.66 -4.06
C CYS A 126 -7.40 7.99 -5.29
N TRP A 127 -6.79 8.04 -6.47
CA TRP A 127 -7.52 8.28 -7.71
C TRP A 127 -8.46 7.13 -8.09
N SER A 128 -8.05 5.87 -7.92
CA SER A 128 -8.90 4.70 -8.21
C SER A 128 -10.03 4.52 -7.21
N SER A 129 -9.80 4.84 -5.93
CA SER A 129 -10.83 4.73 -4.88
C SER A 129 -11.88 5.84 -4.95
N LEU A 130 -11.56 6.99 -5.55
CA LEU A 130 -12.52 8.08 -5.77
C LEU A 130 -13.41 7.91 -7.02
N GLY A 131 -13.18 6.86 -7.82
CA GLY A 131 -14.03 6.49 -8.95
C GLY A 131 -13.92 7.42 -10.17
N SER A 132 -14.23 6.86 -11.34
CA SER A 132 -14.24 7.47 -12.69
C SER A 132 -15.25 8.63 -12.88
N GLY A 133 -15.60 9.37 -11.82
CA GLY A 133 -16.65 10.39 -11.79
C GLY A 133 -16.18 11.84 -11.68
N ILE A 134 -14.88 12.15 -11.66
CA ILE A 134 -14.40 13.53 -11.49
C ILE A 134 -13.52 14.00 -12.67
N TRP A 135 -14.18 14.40 -13.74
CA TRP A 135 -13.64 15.31 -14.75
C TRP A 135 -13.47 16.76 -14.23
N ILE A 136 -13.72 17.02 -12.93
CA ILE A 136 -13.79 18.37 -12.35
C ILE A 136 -12.49 18.86 -11.70
N MET A 137 -11.50 18.01 -11.41
CA MET A 137 -10.26 18.47 -10.77
C MET A 137 -9.13 18.90 -11.71
N ARG A 138 -9.31 18.80 -13.03
CA ARG A 138 -8.28 19.28 -13.99
C ARG A 138 -8.25 20.80 -14.19
N ARG A 139 -9.21 21.56 -13.64
CA ARG A 139 -9.24 23.05 -13.75
C ARG A 139 -9.05 23.81 -12.43
N ARG A 140 -9.00 23.15 -11.27
CA ARG A 140 -8.86 23.84 -9.96
C ARG A 140 -7.45 23.79 -9.37
N MET A 141 -6.56 22.89 -9.80
CA MET A 141 -5.17 22.89 -9.33
C MET A 141 -4.26 23.88 -10.08
N SER A 142 -4.56 24.21 -11.34
CA SER A 142 -3.80 25.21 -12.11
C SER A 142 -4.02 26.66 -11.64
N LYS A 143 -5.05 26.93 -10.82
CA LYS A 143 -5.32 28.28 -10.28
C LYS A 143 -4.90 28.46 -8.81
N LEU A 144 -4.70 27.39 -8.05
CA LEU A 144 -4.37 27.50 -6.61
C LEU A 144 -2.86 27.55 -6.32
N VAL A 145 -2.02 27.13 -7.26
CA VAL A 145 -0.55 27.36 -7.19
C VAL A 145 -0.18 28.84 -7.41
N ALA A 146 -1.08 29.63 -8.01
CA ALA A 146 -0.84 31.06 -8.27
C ALA A 146 -1.15 31.99 -7.08
N LEU A 147 -1.74 31.50 -5.98
CA LEU A 147 -2.24 32.37 -4.90
C LEU A 147 -1.86 31.98 -3.46
N GLY A 148 -0.93 31.04 -3.25
CA GLY A 148 -0.18 30.97 -1.99
C GLY A 148 -0.98 30.77 -0.68
N VAL A 149 -2.16 30.13 -0.70
CA VAL A 149 -2.92 29.83 0.53
C VAL A 149 -3.30 28.35 0.54
N VAL A 150 -2.54 27.53 1.28
CA VAL A 150 -2.92 26.16 1.61
C VAL A 150 -3.70 26.20 2.94
N LYS A 151 -5.01 26.04 2.87
CA LYS A 151 -5.84 25.73 4.04
C LYS A 151 -6.44 24.34 3.84
N TRP A 152 -6.05 23.41 4.70
CA TRP A 152 -6.49 22.03 4.73
C TRP A 152 -8.01 21.96 4.96
N ALA A 153 -8.73 21.24 4.11
CA ALA A 153 -10.12 20.87 4.35
C ALA A 153 -10.14 19.43 4.91
N THR A 154 -10.47 19.30 6.19
CA THR A 154 -10.89 18.05 6.82
C THR A 154 -12.19 17.57 6.20
N LEU A 155 -12.19 16.38 5.60
CA LEU A 155 -13.39 15.67 5.19
C LEU A 155 -13.90 14.83 6.37
N ASN A 156 -14.98 15.29 6.99
CA ASN A 156 -15.87 14.44 7.78
C ASN A 156 -16.69 13.59 6.80
N MET A 157 -16.65 12.27 6.93
CA MET A 157 -17.59 11.38 6.25
C MET A 157 -18.48 10.73 7.30
N ALA A 158 -19.77 11.03 7.20
CA ALA A 158 -20.86 10.34 7.89
C ALA A 158 -21.56 9.41 6.89
N TRP A 159 -22.09 8.32 7.45
CA TRP A 159 -22.89 7.22 6.90
C TRP A 159 -22.11 6.03 6.36
#